data_AF-W9YMM7-F1
#
_entry.id   AF-W9YMM7-F1
#
_cell.length_a   1.000
_cell.length_b   1.000
_cell.length_c   1.000
_cell.angle_alpha   90.00
_cell.angle_beta   90.00
_cell.angle_gamma   90.00
#
_symmetry.space_group_name_H-M   'P 1'
#
loop_
_entity.id
_entity.type
_entity.pdbx_description
1 polymer ?
#
loop_
_entity_poly.entity_id
_entity_poly.type
_entity_poly.pdbx_seq_one_letter_code
_entity_poly.pdbx_strand_id
1 'polypeptide(L)'
;MQKRAMSRVTSSGESEGEAEQGLFFASPSPPPLHLPRQTPQDSVLTMVEEANKTKALAPPVANFMTRNNGNKFAFLGLVRRQVELIKARSQDIRDGQVTVFDKALLQLSQDGRELDSPVVIRFFAEQFLGINMDPSGRSASAVEASRVLERAVQVGRGVKMEQTLMNRQNQGMYPSHHPLNWKLHKVQ
;
A
#
# COMPACT_ATOMS: atom_id res chain seq x y z
N MET A 1 -13.63 1.43 65.78
CA MET A 1 -13.31 2.09 67.07
C MET A 1 -11.85 1.86 67.38
N GLN A 2 -11.16 2.88 67.92
CA GLN A 2 -9.73 2.95 68.29
C GLN A 2 -8.77 3.26 67.12
N LYS A 3 -7.82 4.21 67.19
CA LYS A 3 -7.44 5.21 68.20
C LYS A 3 -6.75 6.38 67.46
N ARG A 4 -6.99 7.58 67.98
CA ARG A 4 -6.41 8.88 67.61
C ARG A 4 -5.02 9.01 68.24
N ALA A 5 -4.07 9.62 67.55
CA ALA A 5 -2.98 10.37 68.18
C ALA A 5 -2.42 11.41 67.19
N MET A 6 -2.63 12.67 67.55
CA MET A 6 -1.97 13.86 66.99
C MET A 6 -0.78 14.24 67.88
N SER A 7 0.18 15.00 67.31
CA SER A 7 1.15 15.95 67.92
C SER A 7 2.54 15.73 67.28
N ARG A 8 3.42 16.70 66.95
CA ARG A 8 3.58 18.17 67.12
C ARG A 8 4.87 18.54 66.29
N VAL A 9 4.90 19.55 65.42
CA VAL A 9 5.55 20.91 65.56
C VAL A 9 6.88 20.85 66.36
N THR A 10 8.07 21.34 65.99
CA THR A 10 8.67 22.44 65.18
C THR A 10 10.00 21.93 64.55
N SER A 11 10.68 22.53 63.57
CA SER A 11 11.56 23.72 63.70
C SER A 11 12.44 23.86 62.45
N SER A 12 12.51 25.10 61.95
CA SER A 12 13.61 25.84 61.31
C SER A 12 14.70 25.14 60.48
N GLY A 13 14.90 25.64 59.27
CA GLY A 13 16.08 25.42 58.43
C GLY A 13 16.02 26.23 57.15
N GLU A 14 16.35 27.52 57.24
CA GLU A 14 16.75 28.34 56.09
C GLU A 14 18.09 27.80 55.57
N SER A 15 18.18 27.52 54.26
CA SER A 15 19.45 27.63 53.54
C SER A 15 19.15 28.00 52.09
N GLU A 16 19.39 29.27 51.80
CA GLU A 16 19.70 29.74 50.45
C GLU A 16 20.94 29.00 49.95
N GLY A 17 20.89 28.55 48.71
CA GLY A 17 21.93 27.77 48.07
C GLY A 17 21.64 27.68 46.59
N GLU A 18 21.81 28.82 45.90
CA GLU A 18 21.96 28.88 44.46
C GLU A 18 23.09 27.94 44.03
N ALA A 19 22.71 26.81 43.45
CA ALA A 19 23.60 26.01 42.62
C ALA A 19 22.96 25.99 41.24
N GLU A 20 23.46 26.90 40.40
CA GLU A 20 23.28 26.89 38.95
C GLU A 20 23.58 25.48 38.44
N GLN A 21 22.51 24.70 38.23
CA GLN A 21 22.59 23.44 37.51
C GLN A 21 22.85 23.81 36.05
N GLY A 22 24.14 23.94 35.73
CA GLY A 22 24.62 23.96 34.37
C GLY A 22 23.95 22.85 33.60
N LEU A 23 23.11 23.24 32.65
CA LEU A 23 22.48 22.39 31.64
C LEU A 23 23.60 21.81 30.75
N PHE A 24 24.36 20.86 31.30
CA PHE A 24 25.20 19.98 30.52
C PHE A 24 24.25 19.10 29.71
N PHE A 25 23.94 19.54 28.49
CA PHE A 25 23.44 18.65 27.47
C PHE A 25 24.51 17.57 27.29
N ALA A 26 24.29 16.40 27.89
CA ALA A 26 25.05 15.22 27.54
C ALA A 26 24.97 15.07 26.02
N SER A 27 26.12 15.22 25.34
CA SER A 27 26.18 14.99 23.90
C SER A 27 25.57 13.62 23.62
N PRO A 28 24.64 13.50 22.67
CA PRO A 28 24.07 12.21 22.33
C PRO A 28 25.21 11.27 21.95
N SER A 29 25.33 10.16 22.69
CA SER A 29 26.32 9.12 22.41
C SER A 29 26.25 8.76 20.92
N PRO A 30 27.40 8.66 20.22
CA PRO A 30 27.42 8.29 18.82
C PRO A 30 26.69 6.94 18.65
N PRO A 31 25.81 6.82 17.65
CA PRO A 31 25.06 5.58 17.44
C PRO A 31 26.03 4.41 17.21
N PRO A 32 25.70 3.19 17.70
CA PRO A 32 26.57 2.04 17.57
C PRO A 32 26.97 1.82 16.11
N LEU A 33 28.27 1.61 15.89
CA LEU A 33 28.85 1.38 14.58
C LEU A 33 28.30 0.10 13.93
N HIS A 34 27.62 0.30 12.80
CA HIS A 34 27.50 -0.60 11.66
C HIS A 34 26.93 -2.01 11.90
N LEU A 35 25.59 -2.09 12.00
CA LEU A 35 24.90 -3.09 11.18
C LEU A 35 24.94 -2.63 9.72
N PRO A 36 25.17 -3.52 8.74
CA PRO A 36 25.04 -3.16 7.33
C PRO A 36 23.63 -2.63 7.12
N ARG A 37 23.54 -1.34 6.77
CA ARG A 37 22.27 -0.68 6.48
C ARG A 37 21.72 -1.34 5.21
N GLN A 38 20.74 -2.22 5.35
CA GLN A 38 20.02 -2.75 4.19
C GLN A 38 19.47 -1.58 3.38
N THR A 39 19.78 -1.58 2.10
CA THR A 39 19.20 -0.61 1.19
C THR A 39 17.76 -1.02 0.88
N PRO A 40 16.87 -0.07 0.54
CA PRO A 40 15.53 -0.41 0.08
C PRO A 40 15.53 -1.40 -1.09
N GLN A 41 16.56 -1.35 -1.94
CA GLN A 41 16.75 -2.28 -3.06
C GLN A 41 16.99 -3.72 -2.57
N ASP A 42 17.79 -3.91 -1.51
CA ASP A 42 18.01 -5.22 -0.90
C ASP A 42 16.71 -5.81 -0.35
N SER A 43 15.85 -4.96 0.24
CA SER A 43 14.52 -5.37 0.71
C SER A 43 13.60 -5.80 -0.43
N VAL A 44 13.65 -5.11 -1.58
CA VAL A 44 12.89 -5.50 -2.78
C VAL A 44 13.32 -6.88 -3.24
N LEU A 45 14.63 -7.11 -3.39
CA LEU A 45 15.17 -8.41 -3.80
C LEU A 45 14.76 -9.52 -2.84
N THR A 46 14.93 -9.29 -1.54
CA THR A 46 14.55 -10.26 -0.49
C THR A 46 13.06 -10.63 -0.60
N MET A 47 12.17 -9.65 -0.75
CA MET A 47 10.73 -9.93 -0.90
C MET A 47 10.40 -10.70 -2.18
N VAL A 48 11.07 -10.38 -3.29
CA VAL A 48 10.86 -11.08 -4.57
C VAL A 48 11.33 -12.53 -4.46
N GLU A 49 12.49 -12.78 -3.86
CA GLU A 49 13.00 -14.12 -3.61
C GLU A 49 12.08 -14.92 -2.68
N GLU A 50 11.61 -14.32 -1.60
CA GLU A 50 10.64 -14.96 -0.70
C GLU A 50 9.31 -15.28 -1.39
N ALA A 51 8.77 -14.32 -2.13
CA ALA A 51 7.53 -14.52 -2.87
C ALA A 51 7.68 -15.67 -3.88
N ASN A 52 8.80 -15.74 -4.61
CA ASN A 52 9.08 -16.79 -5.60
C ASN A 52 9.21 -18.21 -5.00
N LYS A 53 9.39 -18.35 -3.68
CA LYS A 53 9.28 -19.68 -3.02
C LYS A 53 7.85 -20.21 -3.05
N THR A 54 6.86 -19.35 -3.27
CA THR A 54 5.46 -19.73 -3.41
C THR A 54 5.21 -20.44 -4.74
N LYS A 55 4.78 -21.70 -4.64
CA LYS A 55 4.40 -22.51 -5.82
C LYS A 55 2.91 -22.56 -6.10
N ALA A 56 2.07 -22.25 -5.10
CA ALA A 56 0.62 -22.39 -5.18
C ALA A 56 -0.12 -21.29 -4.41
N LEU A 57 -1.35 -21.02 -4.84
CA LEU A 57 -2.27 -20.12 -4.16
C LEU A 57 -2.79 -20.75 -2.86
N ALA A 58 -2.99 -19.90 -1.85
CA ALA A 58 -3.71 -20.34 -0.66
C ALA A 58 -5.15 -20.76 -1.02
N PRO A 59 -5.74 -21.77 -0.36
CA PRO A 59 -7.05 -22.32 -0.73
C PRO A 59 -8.17 -21.27 -0.86
N PRO A 60 -8.30 -20.27 0.05
CA PRO A 60 -9.35 -19.24 -0.09
C PRO A 60 -9.22 -18.42 -1.38
N VAL A 61 -7.98 -18.09 -1.77
CA VAL A 61 -7.71 -17.34 -2.99
C VAL A 61 -7.92 -18.21 -4.22
N ALA A 62 -7.43 -19.45 -4.19
CA ALA A 62 -7.64 -20.41 -5.28
C ALA A 62 -9.14 -20.65 -5.55
N ASN A 63 -9.92 -20.85 -4.49
CA ASN A 63 -11.37 -21.01 -4.57
C ASN A 63 -12.03 -19.75 -5.14
N PHE A 64 -11.64 -18.56 -4.71
CA PHE A 64 -12.16 -17.32 -5.25
C PHE A 64 -11.89 -17.15 -6.75
N MET A 65 -10.67 -17.46 -7.20
CA MET A 65 -10.27 -17.35 -8.61
C MET A 65 -11.00 -18.35 -9.51
N THR A 66 -11.29 -19.56 -9.02
CA THR A 66 -11.88 -20.64 -9.81
C THR A 66 -13.41 -20.67 -9.76
N ARG A 67 -14.02 -20.13 -8.70
CA ARG A 67 -15.49 -20.13 -8.52
C ARG A 67 -16.24 -19.43 -9.66
N ASN A 68 -15.67 -18.37 -10.22
CA ASN A 68 -16.26 -17.64 -11.33
C ASN A 68 -15.16 -16.93 -12.14
N ASN A 69 -15.10 -17.16 -13.45
CA ASN A 69 -14.16 -16.47 -14.34
C ASN A 69 -14.24 -14.94 -14.22
N GLY A 70 -15.43 -14.38 -13.98
CA GLY A 70 -15.61 -12.94 -13.77
C GLY A 70 -14.93 -12.40 -12.50
N ASN A 71 -14.71 -13.22 -11.48
CA ASN A 71 -13.97 -12.83 -10.27
C ASN A 71 -12.47 -12.73 -10.57
N LYS A 72 -11.93 -13.74 -11.26
CA LYS A 72 -10.55 -13.74 -11.73
C LYS A 72 -10.25 -12.51 -12.59
N PHE A 73 -11.04 -12.26 -13.64
CA PHE A 73 -10.83 -11.09 -14.51
C PHE A 73 -10.92 -9.76 -13.75
N ALA A 74 -11.86 -9.63 -12.82
CA ALA A 74 -12.00 -8.40 -12.06
C ALA A 74 -10.84 -8.20 -11.08
N PHE A 75 -10.37 -9.27 -10.42
CA PHE A 75 -9.19 -9.21 -9.57
C PHE A 75 -7.94 -8.83 -10.37
N LEU A 76 -7.68 -9.50 -11.50
CA LEU A 76 -6.55 -9.16 -12.37
C LEU A 76 -6.65 -7.71 -12.89
N GLY A 77 -7.86 -7.19 -13.08
CA GLY A 77 -8.10 -5.78 -13.39
C GLY A 77 -7.66 -4.83 -12.26
N LEU A 78 -7.86 -5.20 -10.99
CA LEU A 78 -7.36 -4.44 -9.84
C LEU A 78 -5.83 -4.43 -9.81
N VAL A 79 -5.21 -5.60 -9.99
CA VAL A 79 -3.75 -5.72 -10.02
C VAL A 79 -3.16 -4.88 -11.15
N ARG A 80 -3.74 -4.97 -12.35
CA ARG A 80 -3.33 -4.16 -13.51
C ARG A 80 -3.40 -2.67 -13.20
N ARG A 81 -4.52 -2.21 -12.66
CA ARG A 81 -4.71 -0.80 -12.28
C ARG A 81 -3.66 -0.36 -11.26
N GLN A 82 -3.38 -1.17 -10.25
CA GLN A 82 -2.35 -0.85 -9.26
C GLN A 82 -0.97 -0.72 -9.94
N VAL A 83 -0.60 -1.65 -10.81
CA VAL A 83 0.65 -1.60 -11.57
C VAL A 83 0.74 -0.32 -12.41
N GLU A 84 -0.32 0.04 -13.13
CA GLU A 84 -0.37 1.28 -13.93
C GLU A 84 -0.21 2.53 -13.05
N LEU A 85 -0.87 2.57 -11.89
CA LEU A 85 -0.73 3.67 -10.93
C LEU A 85 0.68 3.79 -10.37
N ILE A 86 1.33 2.66 -10.07
CA ILE A 86 2.73 2.64 -9.60
C ILE A 86 3.63 3.19 -10.70
N LYS A 87 3.48 2.72 -11.95
CA LYS A 87 4.33 3.12 -13.09
C LYS A 87 4.22 4.61 -13.44
N ALA A 88 3.08 5.23 -13.15
CA ALA A 88 2.87 6.66 -13.37
C ALA A 88 3.56 7.57 -12.35
N ARG A 89 4.09 7.01 -11.25
CA ARG A 89 4.79 7.76 -10.18
C ARG A 89 6.30 7.74 -10.37
N SER A 90 6.99 8.61 -9.65
CA SER A 90 8.45 8.52 -9.58
C SER A 90 8.89 7.13 -9.13
N GLN A 91 9.84 6.57 -9.88
CA GLN A 91 10.37 5.23 -9.64
C GLN A 91 11.54 5.25 -8.64
N ASP A 92 11.96 6.41 -8.15
CA ASP A 92 12.92 6.48 -7.05
C ASP A 92 12.20 6.33 -5.70
N ILE A 93 12.58 5.32 -4.93
CA ILE A 93 12.01 5.06 -3.59
C ILE A 93 12.26 6.27 -2.66
N ARG A 94 13.36 7.01 -2.88
CA ARG A 94 13.73 8.19 -2.09
C ARG A 94 12.74 9.34 -2.25
N ASP A 95 12.00 9.38 -3.36
CA ASP A 95 10.95 10.38 -3.60
C ASP A 95 9.68 10.07 -2.81
N GLY A 96 9.59 8.91 -2.15
CA GLY A 96 8.46 8.52 -1.31
C GLY A 96 7.16 8.23 -2.05
N GLN A 97 7.15 8.28 -3.39
CA GLN A 97 5.95 8.04 -4.20
C GLN A 97 5.66 6.56 -4.43
N VAL A 98 6.68 5.70 -4.26
CA VAL A 98 6.59 4.25 -4.39
C VAL A 98 7.27 3.58 -3.20
N THR A 99 6.70 2.47 -2.76
CA THR A 99 7.21 1.66 -1.66
C THR A 99 8.04 0.48 -2.16
N VAL A 100 8.72 -0.20 -1.24
CA VAL A 100 9.38 -1.47 -1.53
C VAL A 100 8.39 -2.54 -2.04
N PHE A 101 7.14 -2.54 -1.56
CA PHE A 101 6.09 -3.45 -2.00
C PHE A 101 5.66 -3.16 -3.45
N ASP A 102 5.55 -1.89 -3.81
CA ASP A 102 5.24 -1.47 -5.18
C ASP A 102 6.31 -1.96 -6.15
N LYS A 103 7.59 -1.83 -5.78
CA LYS A 103 8.72 -2.31 -6.58
C LYS A 103 8.76 -3.82 -6.70
N ALA A 104 8.52 -4.55 -5.61
CA ALA A 104 8.43 -6.00 -5.64
C ALA A 104 7.26 -6.46 -6.54
N LEU A 105 6.09 -5.81 -6.47
CA LEU A 105 4.96 -6.11 -7.35
C LEU A 105 5.31 -5.88 -8.83
N LEU A 106 6.02 -4.80 -9.17
CA LEU A 106 6.49 -4.57 -10.55
C LEU A 106 7.44 -5.67 -11.03
N GLN A 107 8.40 -6.08 -10.20
CA GLN A 107 9.34 -7.15 -10.58
C GLN A 107 8.63 -8.50 -10.75
N LEU A 108 7.79 -8.89 -9.79
CA LEU A 108 7.05 -10.15 -9.84
C LEU A 108 6.09 -10.22 -11.03
N SER A 109 5.49 -9.09 -11.40
CA SER A 109 4.56 -9.01 -12.53
C SER A 109 5.20 -8.72 -13.88
N GLN A 110 6.54 -8.63 -13.92
CA GLN A 110 7.29 -8.20 -15.09
C GLN A 110 6.75 -6.89 -15.70
N ASP A 111 6.62 -5.85 -14.87
CA ASP A 111 6.06 -4.54 -15.22
C ASP A 111 4.59 -4.58 -15.72
N GLY A 112 3.86 -5.61 -15.29
CA GLY A 112 2.45 -5.85 -15.62
C GLY A 112 2.22 -6.78 -16.81
N ARG A 113 3.27 -7.40 -17.37
CA ARG A 113 3.13 -8.40 -18.45
C ARG A 113 2.55 -9.72 -17.95
N GLU A 114 2.86 -10.11 -16.73
CA GLU A 114 2.44 -11.38 -16.14
C GLU A 114 1.65 -11.15 -14.85
N LEU A 115 0.32 -11.08 -14.95
CA LEU A 115 -0.54 -10.81 -13.79
C LEU A 115 -1.21 -12.06 -13.21
N ASP A 116 -1.32 -13.12 -14.00
CA ASP A 116 -2.04 -14.36 -13.65
C ASP A 116 -1.14 -15.42 -12.99
N SER A 117 0.08 -15.03 -12.62
CA SER A 117 1.00 -15.92 -11.92
C SER A 117 0.57 -16.08 -10.45
N PRO A 118 0.62 -17.30 -9.88
CA PRO A 118 0.31 -17.53 -8.47
C PRO A 118 1.09 -16.63 -7.51
N VAL A 119 2.35 -16.32 -7.84
CA VAL A 119 3.20 -15.45 -7.00
C VAL A 119 2.66 -14.02 -6.95
N VAL A 120 2.25 -13.46 -8.09
CA VAL A 120 1.72 -12.09 -8.19
C VAL A 120 0.39 -11.99 -7.46
N ILE A 121 -0.50 -12.96 -7.70
CA ILE A 121 -1.83 -13.01 -7.08
C ILE A 121 -1.70 -13.08 -5.55
N ARG A 122 -0.84 -13.98 -5.05
CA ARG A 122 -0.61 -14.14 -3.62
C ARG A 122 -0.01 -12.87 -3.02
N PHE A 123 1.06 -12.37 -3.62
CA PHE A 123 1.75 -11.17 -3.14
C PHE A 123 0.81 -9.96 -3.07
N PHE A 124 0.01 -9.75 -4.10
CA PHE A 124 -0.98 -8.67 -4.12
C PHE A 124 -2.01 -8.82 -3.01
N ALA A 125 -2.54 -10.02 -2.82
CA ALA A 125 -3.55 -10.28 -1.80
C ALA A 125 -3.01 -10.11 -0.37
N GLU A 126 -1.77 -10.53 -0.11
CA GLU A 126 -1.13 -10.34 1.20
C GLU A 126 -0.78 -8.87 1.45
N GLN A 127 -0.07 -8.22 0.53
CA GLN A 127 0.53 -6.91 0.79
C GLN A 127 -0.42 -5.73 0.52
N PHE A 128 -1.34 -5.85 -0.44
CA PHE A 128 -2.23 -4.76 -0.84
C PHE A 128 -3.66 -4.93 -0.32
N LEU A 129 -4.11 -6.18 -0.10
CA LEU A 129 -5.43 -6.45 0.46
C LEU A 129 -5.39 -6.84 1.95
N GLY A 130 -4.19 -7.03 2.52
CA GLY A 130 -4.03 -7.37 3.94
C GLY A 130 -4.52 -8.78 4.29
N ILE A 131 -4.62 -9.68 3.31
CA ILE A 131 -5.08 -11.06 3.55
C ILE A 131 -3.91 -11.87 4.08
N ASN A 132 -3.91 -12.16 5.39
CA ASN A 132 -2.88 -13.00 5.98
C ASN A 132 -3.08 -14.48 5.57
N MET A 133 -2.12 -15.04 4.84
CA MET A 133 -2.11 -16.44 4.38
C MET A 133 -0.99 -17.27 5.01
N ASP A 134 -0.43 -16.80 6.12
CA ASP A 134 0.59 -17.52 6.87
C ASP A 134 0.00 -18.77 7.53
N PRO A 135 0.53 -19.98 7.25
CA PRO A 135 0.12 -21.22 7.91
C PRO A 135 0.40 -21.25 9.43
N SER A 136 1.19 -20.33 9.99
CA SER A 136 1.59 -20.30 11.40
C SER A 136 0.48 -19.95 12.42
N GLY A 137 -0.76 -19.76 11.97
CA GLY A 137 -1.95 -19.71 12.85
C GLY A 137 -2.50 -18.32 13.17
N ARG A 138 -1.96 -17.24 12.59
CA ARG A 138 -2.62 -15.91 12.52
C ARG A 138 -3.27 -15.65 11.15
N SER A 139 -3.48 -16.69 10.35
CA SER A 139 -4.16 -16.60 9.06
C SER A 139 -5.54 -15.96 9.24
N ALA A 140 -5.89 -15.05 8.34
CA ALA A 140 -7.27 -14.63 8.19
C ALA A 140 -8.12 -15.89 8.01
N SER A 141 -9.28 -15.96 8.66
CA SER A 141 -10.18 -17.10 8.44
C SER A 141 -10.50 -17.18 6.95
N ALA A 142 -10.68 -18.38 6.39
CA ALA A 142 -11.02 -18.53 4.97
C ALA A 142 -12.24 -17.68 4.56
N VAL A 143 -13.17 -17.48 5.50
CA VAL A 143 -14.35 -16.62 5.37
C VAL A 143 -13.95 -15.14 5.24
N GLU A 144 -13.04 -14.66 6.07
CA GLU A 144 -12.53 -13.30 6.02
C GLU A 144 -11.77 -13.01 4.73
N ALA A 145 -10.86 -13.91 4.34
CA ALA A 145 -10.13 -13.80 3.07
C ALA A 145 -11.09 -13.70 1.88
N SER A 146 -12.12 -14.55 1.85
CA SER A 146 -13.16 -14.53 0.80
C SER A 146 -13.92 -13.21 0.79
N ARG A 147 -14.33 -12.70 1.97
CA ARG A 147 -15.03 -11.41 2.10
C ARG A 147 -14.20 -10.23 1.61
N VAL A 148 -12.90 -10.21 1.93
CA VAL A 148 -11.99 -9.14 1.48
C VAL A 148 -11.84 -9.18 -0.05
N LEU A 149 -11.65 -10.36 -0.64
CA LEU A 149 -11.55 -10.52 -2.10
C LEU A 149 -12.84 -10.08 -2.82
N GLU A 150 -14.00 -10.50 -2.33
CA GLU A 150 -15.30 -10.11 -2.87
C GLU A 150 -15.49 -8.59 -2.80
N ARG A 151 -15.20 -7.98 -1.64
CA ARG A 151 -15.29 -6.52 -1.46
C ARG A 151 -14.35 -5.77 -2.40
N ALA A 152 -13.09 -6.20 -2.50
CA ALA A 152 -12.11 -5.55 -3.37
C ALA A 152 -12.57 -5.53 -4.83
N VAL A 153 -13.06 -6.68 -5.33
CA VAL A 153 -13.60 -6.81 -6.69
C VAL A 153 -14.87 -5.97 -6.89
N GLN A 154 -15.77 -5.93 -5.91
CA GLN A 154 -16.98 -5.11 -5.97
C GLN A 154 -16.64 -3.63 -6.12
N VAL A 155 -15.70 -3.12 -5.31
CA VAL A 155 -15.24 -1.72 -5.37
C VAL A 155 -14.61 -1.42 -6.73
N GLY A 156 -13.76 -2.31 -7.24
CA GLY A 156 -13.17 -2.16 -8.57
C GLY A 156 -14.20 -2.05 -9.70
N ARG A 157 -15.28 -2.83 -9.63
CA ARG A 157 -16.38 -2.77 -10.60
C ARG A 157 -17.17 -1.46 -10.51
N GLY A 158 -17.43 -0.97 -9.30
CA GLY A 158 -18.14 0.29 -9.07
C GLY A 158 -17.45 1.47 -9.74
N VAL A 159 -16.12 1.59 -9.56
CA VAL A 159 -15.32 2.66 -10.17
C VAL A 159 -15.35 2.59 -11.70
N LYS A 160 -15.33 1.39 -12.30
CA LYS A 160 -15.42 1.23 -13.76
C LYS A 160 -16.77 1.65 -14.32
N MET A 161 -17.87 1.35 -13.61
CA MET A 161 -19.21 1.76 -14.04
C MET A 161 -19.38 3.28 -13.99
N GLU A 162 -18.94 3.92 -12.91
CA GLU A 162 -19.03 5.37 -12.76
C GLU A 162 -18.22 6.10 -13.84
N GLN A 163 -17.00 5.65 -14.11
CA GLN A 163 -16.16 6.23 -15.16
C GLN A 163 -16.75 6.02 -16.57
N THR A 164 -17.45 4.91 -16.80
CA THR A 164 -18.15 4.64 -18.07
C THR A 164 -19.38 5.55 -18.21
N LEU A 165 -20.15 5.77 -17.14
CA LEU A 165 -21.31 6.66 -17.13
C LEU A 165 -20.89 8.11 -17.38
N MET A 166 -19.82 8.57 -16.75
CA MET A 166 -19.25 9.91 -16.97
C MET A 166 -18.73 10.09 -18.40
N ASN A 167 -18.05 9.08 -18.97
CA ASN A 167 -17.56 9.16 -20.35
C ASN A 167 -18.71 9.17 -21.38
N ARG A 168 -19.82 8.49 -21.08
CA ARG A 168 -21.02 8.49 -21.93
C ARG A 168 -21.75 9.84 -21.91
N GLN A 169 -21.80 10.51 -20.76
CA GLN A 169 -22.36 11.86 -20.65
C GLN A 169 -21.50 12.89 -21.41
N ASN A 170 -20.18 12.75 -21.41
CA ASN A 170 -19.28 13.66 -22.14
C ASN A 170 -19.29 13.47 -23.67
N GLN A 171 -19.77 12.33 -24.19
CA GLN A 171 -19.91 12.12 -25.64
C GLN A 171 -21.20 12.70 -26.25
N GLY A 172 -22.08 13.28 -25.44
CA GLY A 172 -23.30 13.96 -25.91
C GLY A 172 -23.14 15.46 -26.18
N MET A 173 -21.96 16.05 -25.97
CA MET A 173 -21.81 17.50 -25.83
C MET A 173 -20.67 18.13 -26.66
N TYR A 174 -20.36 17.56 -27.83
CA TYR A 174 -19.60 18.26 -28.86
C TYR A 174 -20.44 18.38 -30.14
N PRO A 175 -20.87 19.58 -30.55
CA PRO A 175 -21.45 19.77 -31.87
C PRO A 175 -20.39 19.42 -32.91
N SER A 176 -20.76 18.58 -33.87
CA SER A 176 -19.92 18.19 -34.99
C SER A 176 -19.47 19.42 -35.77
N HIS A 177 -18.19 19.81 -35.61
CA HIS A 177 -17.57 20.79 -36.49
C HIS A 177 -17.41 20.16 -37.87
N HIS A 178 -18.33 20.50 -38.77
CA HIS A 178 -18.13 20.34 -40.21
C HIS A 178 -16.86 21.09 -40.62
N PRO A 179 -15.94 20.49 -41.39
CA PRO A 179 -14.84 21.23 -41.98
C PRO A 179 -15.37 22.16 -43.08
N LEU A 180 -15.15 23.47 -42.91
CA LEU A 180 -15.39 24.50 -43.92
C LEU A 180 -14.48 24.28 -45.13
N ASN A 181 -15.10 23.99 -46.27
CA ASN A 181 -14.47 23.77 -47.56
C ASN A 181 -14.06 25.12 -48.18
N TRP A 182 -12.78 25.47 -48.09
CA TRP A 182 -12.19 26.67 -48.71
C TRP A 182 -11.82 26.37 -50.17
N LYS A 183 -12.80 26.42 -51.08
CA LYS A 183 -12.47 26.42 -52.51
C LYS A 183 -11.87 27.78 -52.88
N LEU A 184 -10.57 27.78 -53.19
CA LEU A 184 -9.91 28.88 -53.91
C LEU A 184 -10.59 29.08 -55.27
N HIS A 185 -11.17 30.26 -55.48
CA HIS A 185 -11.33 30.78 -56.83
C HIS A 185 -10.02 31.48 -57.23
N LYS A 186 -9.34 30.92 -58.23
CA LYS A 186 -8.36 31.67 -59.03
C LYS A 186 -9.13 32.57 -59.98
N VAL A 187 -8.91 33.87 -59.85
CA VAL A 187 -9.30 34.88 -60.83
C VAL A 187 -8.28 34.82 -61.97
N GLN A 188 -8.77 34.74 -63.21
CA GLN A 188 -8.02 35.06 -64.43
C GLN A 188 -8.44 36.45 -64.90
#